data_AF-A0A9P0Q7Q2-F1
#
_entry.id   AF-A0A9P0Q7Q2-F1
#
_cell.length_a   1.000
_cell.length_b   1.000
_cell.length_c   1.000
_cell.angle_alpha   90.00
_cell.angle_beta   90.00
_cell.angle_gamma   90.00
#
_symmetry.space_group_name_H-M   'P 1'
#
loop_
_entity.id
_entity.type
_entity.pdbx_description
1 polymer ?
#
loop_
_entity_poly.entity_id
_entity_poly.type
_entity_poly.pdbx_seq_one_letter_code
_entity_poly.pdbx_strand_id
1 'polypeptide(L)'
;MDDNARPHRARRVQRVLERGQIVRLPWPANSPDMNPIENIWDTIARAVRNRIDPPTTLNELAAAVNEEWNNLPQESINQIIGMQGVLTHC
;
A
#
# COMPACT_ATOMS: atom_id res chain seq x y z
N MET A 1 8.57 -2.40 5.24
CA MET A 1 7.81 -3.67 5.20
C MET A 1 7.61 -4.02 3.73
N ASP A 2 7.77 -5.29 3.35
CA ASP A 2 7.48 -5.80 2.00
C ASP A 2 6.83 -7.19 2.11
N ASP A 3 6.28 -7.71 1.02
CA ASP A 3 5.52 -8.97 0.95
C ASP A 3 6.39 -10.24 0.79
N ASN A 4 7.72 -10.10 0.94
CA ASN A 4 8.70 -11.16 0.68
C ASN A 4 8.72 -11.76 -0.73
N ALA A 5 8.11 -11.12 -1.74
CA ALA A 5 8.13 -11.62 -3.10
C ALA A 5 9.56 -11.80 -3.64
N ARG A 6 9.75 -12.78 -4.53
CA ARG A 6 11.08 -13.12 -5.10
C ARG A 6 11.84 -11.90 -5.64
N PRO A 7 11.21 -10.94 -6.36
CA PRO A 7 11.91 -9.72 -6.81
C PRO A 7 12.44 -8.86 -5.65
N HIS A 8 11.70 -8.75 -4.54
CA HIS A 8 12.15 -8.00 -3.35
C HIS A 8 13.37 -8.66 -2.68
N ARG A 9 13.56 -9.97 -2.90
CA ARG A 9 14.71 -10.74 -2.39
C ARG A 9 15.89 -10.78 -3.36
N ALA A 10 15.80 -10.16 -4.53
CA ALA A 10 16.93 -10.10 -5.46
C ALA A 10 18.13 -9.35 -4.86
N ARG A 11 19.34 -9.82 -5.16
CA ARG A 11 20.60 -9.21 -4.68
C ARG A 11 20.71 -7.71 -4.98
N ARG A 12 20.21 -7.29 -6.15
CA ARG A 12 20.20 -5.87 -6.54
C ARG A 12 19.34 -5.04 -5.59
N VAL A 13 18.18 -5.55 -5.19
CA VAL A 13 17.28 -4.88 -4.25
C VAL A 13 17.91 -4.83 -2.86
N GLN A 14 18.51 -5.93 -2.38
CA GLN A 14 19.24 -5.95 -1.10
C GLN A 14 20.31 -4.86 -1.03
N ARG A 15 21.16 -4.75 -2.07
CA ARG A 15 22.21 -3.73 -2.13
C ARG A 15 21.66 -2.30 -2.10
N VAL A 16 20.50 -2.05 -2.72
CA VAL A 16 19.86 -0.72 -2.69
C VAL A 16 19.39 -0.38 -1.28
N LEU A 17 18.77 -1.34 -0.57
CA LEU A 17 18.32 -1.13 0.80
C LEU A 17 19.49 -0.94 1.77
N GLU A 18 20.56 -1.71 1.62
CA GLU A 18 21.78 -1.56 2.42
C GLU A 18 22.41 -0.17 2.23
N ARG A 19 22.53 0.30 0.98
CA ARG A 19 23.05 1.64 0.67
C ARG A 19 22.16 2.75 1.22
N GLY A 20 20.85 2.55 1.20
CA GLY A 20 19.88 3.48 1.76
C GLY A 20 19.73 3.39 3.27
N GLN A 21 20.45 2.48 3.95
CA GLN A 21 20.29 2.18 5.37
C GLN A 21 18.84 1.85 5.75
N ILE A 22 18.09 1.24 4.82
CA ILE A 22 16.68 0.89 4.99
C ILE A 22 16.61 -0.48 5.66
N VAL A 23 16.17 -0.51 6.91
CA VAL A 23 15.89 -1.75 7.64
C VAL A 23 14.55 -2.31 7.19
N ARG A 24 14.53 -3.59 6.79
CA ARG A 24 13.28 -4.28 6.52
C ARG A 24 12.66 -4.74 7.83
N LEU A 25 11.36 -4.51 7.96
CA LEU A 25 10.56 -5.13 9.00
C LEU A 25 10.39 -6.62 8.67
N PRO A 26 10.61 -7.53 9.64
CA PRO A 26 10.31 -8.95 9.46
C PRO A 26 8.81 -9.10 9.24
N TRP A 27 8.43 -9.79 8.16
CA TRP A 27 7.04 -9.96 7.76
C TRP A 27 6.79 -11.43 7.41
N PRO A 28 5.71 -12.06 7.90
CA PRO A 28 5.37 -13.43 7.50
C PRO A 28 5.02 -13.49 6.02
N ALA A 29 5.45 -14.56 5.34
CA ALA A 29 5.09 -14.79 3.95
C ALA A 29 3.59 -15.15 3.85
N ASN A 30 2.95 -14.75 2.74
CA ASN A 30 1.54 -15.01 2.45
C ASN A 30 0.50 -14.35 3.38
N SER A 31 0.80 -13.15 3.88
CA SER A 31 -0.18 -12.32 4.62
C SER A 31 -0.51 -11.02 3.87
N PRO A 32 -1.19 -11.09 2.71
CA PRO A 32 -1.61 -9.92 1.94
C PRO A 32 -2.67 -9.09 2.69
N ASP A 33 -3.49 -9.75 3.49
CA ASP A 33 -4.49 -9.18 4.40
C ASP A 33 -3.87 -8.21 5.41
N MET A 34 -2.62 -8.46 5.80
CA MET A 34 -1.92 -7.64 6.77
C MET A 34 -1.19 -6.45 6.13
N ASN A 35 -1.19 -6.27 4.81
CA ASN A 35 -0.48 -5.16 4.16
C ASN A 35 -1.36 -3.89 4.06
N PRO A 36 -1.09 -2.83 4.85
CA PRO A 36 -1.85 -1.57 4.88
C PRO A 36 -2.07 -0.98 3.50
N ILE A 37 -1.11 -1.15 2.58
CA ILE A 37 -1.21 -0.56 1.26
C ILE A 37 -2.32 -1.21 0.42
N GLU A 38 -2.63 -2.49 0.62
CA GLU A 38 -3.73 -3.16 -0.07
C GLU A 38 -5.08 -2.58 0.38
N ASN A 39 -5.23 -2.31 1.68
CA ASN A 39 -6.43 -1.67 2.23
C ASN A 39 -6.60 -0.22 1.72
N ILE A 40 -5.49 0.51 1.56
CA ILE A 40 -5.51 1.85 0.96
C ILE A 40 -5.92 1.76 -0.52
N TRP A 41 -5.35 0.83 -1.29
CA TRP A 41 -5.70 0.64 -2.69
C TRP A 41 -7.17 0.24 -2.90
N ASP A 42 -7.71 -0.63 -2.05
CA ASP A 42 -9.11 -1.01 -2.11
C ASP A 42 -10.05 0.18 -1.80
N THR A 43 -9.66 1.03 -0.84
CA THR A 43 -10.40 2.26 -0.54
C THR A 43 -10.42 3.22 -1.72
N ILE A 44 -9.28 3.45 -2.36
CA ILE A 44 -9.18 4.28 -3.57
C ILE A 44 -9.98 3.67 -4.72
N ALA A 45 -9.86 2.37 -4.95
CA ALA A 45 -10.57 1.69 -6.02
C ALA A 45 -12.10 1.79 -5.84
N ARG A 46 -12.61 1.68 -4.61
CA ARG A 46 -14.02 1.93 -4.29
C ARG A 46 -14.42 3.38 -4.57
N ALA A 47 -13.62 4.35 -4.15
CA ALA A 47 -13.91 5.76 -4.36
C ALA A 47 -13.96 6.12 -5.86
N VAL A 48 -12.98 5.64 -6.65
CA VAL A 48 -12.97 5.81 -8.11
C VAL A 48 -14.19 5.17 -8.77
N ARG A 49 -14.60 3.96 -8.36
CA ARG A 49 -15.79 3.27 -8.90
C ARG A 49 -17.10 3.98 -8.56
N ASN A 50 -17.15 4.70 -7.44
CA ASN A 50 -18.34 5.39 -6.95
C ASN A 50 -18.42 6.86 -7.40
N ARG A 51 -17.50 7.32 -8.26
CA ARG A 51 -17.59 8.66 -8.87
C ARG A 51 -18.89 8.82 -9.66
N ILE A 52 -19.44 10.03 -9.64
CA ILE A 52 -20.59 10.41 -10.47
C ILE A 52 -20.27 10.21 -11.96
N ASP A 53 -19.06 10.60 -12.36
CA ASP A 53 -18.52 10.40 -13.70
C ASP A 53 -17.33 9.41 -13.65
N PRO A 54 -17.56 8.12 -13.94
CA PRO A 54 -16.49 7.12 -13.92
C PRO A 54 -15.49 7.33 -15.07
N PRO A 55 -14.19 7.09 -14.83
CA PRO A 55 -13.19 7.20 -15.88
C PRO A 55 -13.38 6.13 -16.96
N THR A 56 -13.30 6.54 -18.22
CA THR A 56 -13.44 5.69 -19.41
C THR A 56 -12.13 5.52 -20.18
N THR A 57 -11.16 6.40 -19.94
CA THR A 57 -9.82 6.32 -20.52
C THR A 57 -8.75 6.06 -19.46
N LEU A 58 -7.58 5.56 -19.88
CA LEU A 58 -6.44 5.36 -18.97
C LEU A 58 -5.98 6.68 -18.33
N ASN A 59 -6.06 7.79 -19.05
CA ASN A 59 -5.68 9.11 -18.55
C ASN A 59 -6.66 9.60 -17.49
N GLU A 60 -7.96 9.45 -17.74
CA GLU A 60 -9.00 9.76 -16.75
C GLU A 60 -8.85 8.88 -15.50
N LEU A 61 -8.56 7.59 -15.68
CA LEU A 61 -8.33 6.68 -14.55
C LEU A 61 -7.12 7.10 -13.72
N ALA A 62 -6.01 7.47 -14.37
CA ALA A 62 -4.82 7.96 -13.68
C ALA A 62 -5.09 9.26 -12.92
N ALA A 63 -5.82 10.21 -13.52
CA ALA A 63 -6.23 11.44 -12.85
C ALA A 63 -7.14 11.15 -11.64
N ALA A 64 -8.16 10.32 -11.84
CA ALA A 64 -9.11 9.90 -10.81
C ALA A 64 -8.41 9.23 -9.61
N VAL A 65 -7.46 8.33 -9.86
CA VAL A 65 -6.68 7.67 -8.79
C VAL A 65 -5.84 8.68 -8.02
N ASN A 66 -5.20 9.64 -8.69
CA ASN A 66 -4.41 10.69 -8.04
C ASN A 66 -5.29 11.62 -7.19
N GLU A 67 -6.48 11.98 -7.69
CA GLU A 67 -7.44 12.79 -6.94
C GLU A 67 -7.91 12.07 -5.67
N GLU A 68 -8.32 10.80 -5.76
CA GLU A 68 -8.74 10.05 -4.58
C GLU A 68 -7.59 9.83 -3.60
N TRP A 69 -6.37 9.58 -4.09
CA TRP A 69 -5.18 9.47 -3.24
C TRP A 69 -4.96 10.75 -2.43
N ASN A 70 -5.06 11.93 -3.06
CA ASN A 70 -4.88 13.22 -2.39
C ASN A 70 -6.02 13.57 -1.44
N ASN A 71 -7.22 13.02 -1.66
CA ASN A 71 -8.38 13.22 -0.81
C ASN A 71 -8.44 12.27 0.39
N LEU A 72 -7.58 11.24 0.45
CA LEU A 72 -7.55 10.30 1.57
C LEU A 72 -7.17 11.03 2.87
N PRO A 73 -8.03 11.00 3.91
CA PRO A 73 -7.70 11.59 5.19
C PRO A 73 -6.53 10.85 5.84
N GLN A 74 -5.59 11.60 6.42
CA GLN A 74 -4.47 11.02 7.18
C GLN A 74 -4.97 10.13 8.34
N GLU A 75 -6.13 10.44 8.92
CA GLU A 75 -6.77 9.61 9.94
C GLU A 75 -7.10 8.20 9.44
N SER A 76 -7.61 8.08 8.21
CA SER A 76 -7.88 6.78 7.59
C SER A 76 -6.60 5.96 7.42
N ILE A 77 -5.49 6.62 7.03
CA ILE A 77 -4.17 5.98 6.94
C ILE A 77 -3.71 5.53 8.34
N ASN A 78 -3.86 6.39 9.35
CA ASN A 78 -3.45 6.10 10.72
C ASN A 78 -4.25 4.94 11.33
N GLN A 79 -5.54 4.80 11.03
CA GLN A 79 -6.35 3.67 11.48
C GLN A 79 -5.83 2.34 10.90
N ILE A 80 -5.52 2.31 9.60
CA ILE A 80 -5.00 1.11 8.92
C ILE A 80 -3.61 0.74 9.48
N ILE A 81 -2.75 1.73 9.73
CA ILE A 81 -1.42 1.50 10.35
C ILE A 81 -1.57 1.08 11.82
N GLY A 82 -2.48 1.70 12.56
CA GLY A 82 -2.73 1.42 13.98
C GLY A 82 -3.25 0.00 14.23
N MET A 83 -4.01 -0.58 13.29
CA MET A 83 -4.41 -1.98 13.32
C MET A 83 -3.21 -2.96 13.29
N GLN A 84 -2.07 -2.56 12.71
CA GLN A 84 -0.84 -3.37 12.76
C GLN A 84 -0.14 -3.34 14.13
N GLY A 85 -0.45 -2.37 15.00
CA GLY A 85 0.09 -2.29 16.36
C GLY A 85 -0.38 -3.43 17.28
N VAL A 86 -1.44 -4.15 16.90
CA VAL A 86 -1.98 -5.31 17.64
C VAL A 86 -1.12 -6.58 17.44
N LEU A 87 -0.15 -6.55 16.53
CA LEU A 87 0.80 -7.66 16.28
C LEU A 87 1.87 -7.83 17.39
N THR A 88 1.78 -7.13 18.51
CA THR A 88 2.52 -7.53 19.73
C THR A 88 1.89 -8.72 20.46
N HIS A 89 0.79 -9.30 19.96
CA HIS A 89 0.09 -10.44 20.59
C HIS A 89 -0.21 -11.62 19.65
N CYS A 90 0.69 -11.95 18.71
CA CYS A 90 0.71 -13.27 18.07
C CYS A 90 2.12 -13.88 18.11
#